data_AF-A0A7J9LBC5-F1
#
_entry.id   AF-A0A7J9LBC5-F1
#
_cell.length_a   1.000
_cell.length_b   1.000
_cell.length_c   1.000
_cell.angle_alpha   90.00
_cell.angle_beta   90.00
_cell.angle_gamma   90.00
#
_symmetry.space_group_name_H-M   'P 1'
#
loop_
_entity.id
_entity.type
_entity.pdbx_description
1 polymer ?
#
loop_
_entity_poly.entity_id
_entity_poly.type
_entity_poly.pdbx_seq_one_letter_code
_entity_poly.pdbx_strand_id
1 'polypeptide(L)'
;MHPWITIAYSAPVVVVTVVFLIYPIGQRSFSDCMPLRIFGTFNFMIVFQAEHNILMHPFHMLGVAGVFSSSLFSAMHGSLVTSNLIRETTENESANECYRFGQEEET
;
A
#
# COMPACT_ATOMS: atom_id res chain seq x y z
N MET A 1 12.37 1.31 -20.57
CA MET A 1 11.76 1.08 -19.25
C MET A 1 11.62 -0.42 -19.04
N HIS A 2 11.97 -0.94 -17.87
CA HIS A 2 11.67 -2.34 -17.54
C HIS A 2 10.17 -2.49 -17.22
N PRO A 3 9.49 -3.59 -17.62
CA PRO A 3 8.03 -3.69 -17.56
C PRO A 3 7.46 -4.11 -16.19
N TRP A 4 8.20 -3.96 -15.09
CA TRP A 4 7.79 -4.52 -13.79
C TRP A 4 6.78 -3.68 -13.01
N ILE A 5 6.52 -2.44 -13.43
CA ILE A 5 5.52 -1.56 -12.78
C ILE A 5 4.13 -2.22 -12.80
N THR A 6 3.75 -2.84 -13.93
CA THR A 6 2.44 -3.53 -14.02
C THR A 6 2.35 -4.75 -13.10
N ILE A 7 3.49 -5.39 -12.80
CA ILE A 7 3.54 -6.54 -11.88
C ILE A 7 3.29 -6.04 -10.45
N ALA A 8 3.92 -4.95 -10.03
CA ALA A 8 3.65 -4.34 -8.72
C ALA A 8 2.18 -3.89 -8.59
N TYR A 9 1.63 -3.26 -9.63
CA TYR A 9 0.23 -2.80 -9.63
C TYR A 9 -0.80 -3.94 -9.64
N SER A 10 -0.41 -5.16 -10.02
CA SER A 10 -1.34 -6.30 -9.99
C SER A 10 -1.84 -6.64 -8.57
N ALA A 11 -1.06 -6.35 -7.51
CA ALA A 11 -1.44 -6.65 -6.13
C ALA A 11 -2.76 -5.97 -5.70
N PRO A 12 -2.92 -4.64 -5.79
CA PRO A 12 -4.20 -4.00 -5.48
C PRO A 12 -5.33 -4.41 -6.43
N VAL A 13 -5.03 -4.71 -7.71
CA VAL A 13 -6.04 -5.23 -8.66
C VAL A 13 -6.61 -6.56 -8.19
N VAL A 14 -5.76 -7.47 -7.69
CA VAL A 14 -6.20 -8.75 -7.11
C VAL A 14 -7.07 -8.52 -5.88
N VAL A 15 -6.69 -7.61 -4.98
CA VAL A 15 -7.49 -7.30 -3.77
C VAL A 15 -8.89 -6.83 -4.14
N VAL A 16 -9.01 -5.88 -5.08
CA VAL A 16 -10.30 -5.39 -5.59
C VAL A 16 -11.10 -6.53 -6.22
N THR A 17 -10.46 -7.35 -7.06
CA THR A 17 -11.12 -8.50 -7.69
C THR A 17 -11.65 -9.50 -6.65
N VAL A 18 -10.91 -9.74 -5.57
CA VAL A 18 -11.33 -10.66 -4.50
C VAL A 18 -12.57 -10.16 -3.78
N VAL A 19 -12.58 -8.90 -3.33
CA VAL A 19 -13.68 -8.37 -2.50
C VAL A 19 -14.94 -8.00 -3.28
N PHE A 20 -14.81 -7.68 -4.58
CA PHE A 20 -15.95 -7.29 -5.42
C PHE A 20 -16.49 -8.40 -6.33
N LEU A 21 -15.71 -9.45 -6.58
CA LEU A 21 -16.10 -10.52 -7.51
C LEU A 21 -15.98 -11.92 -6.89
N ILE A 22 -14.79 -12.31 -6.43
CA ILE A 22 -14.57 -13.70 -5.99
C ILE A 22 -15.36 -14.03 -4.71
N TYR A 23 -15.32 -13.15 -3.72
CA TYR A 23 -16.06 -13.33 -2.47
C TYR A 23 -17.58 -13.42 -2.68
N PRO A 24 -18.26 -12.47 -3.36
CA PRO A 24 -19.71 -12.58 -3.58
C PRO A 24 -20.11 -13.78 -4.44
N ILE A 25 -19.28 -14.21 -5.40
CA ILE A 25 -19.50 -15.47 -6.13
C ILE A 25 -19.44 -16.66 -5.17
N GLY A 26 -18.44 -16.70 -4.28
CA GLY A 26 -18.30 -17.74 -3.26
C GLY A 26 -19.49 -17.80 -2.30
N GLN A 27 -20.03 -16.64 -1.92
CA GLN A 27 -21.24 -16.52 -1.08
C GLN A 27 -22.55 -16.72 -1.85
N ARG A 28 -22.49 -16.79 -3.20
CA ARG A 28 -23.64 -16.90 -4.11
C ARG A 28 -24.56 -15.68 -4.06
N SER A 29 -24.07 -14.53 -3.60
CA SER A 29 -24.82 -13.27 -3.59
C SER A 29 -23.90 -12.06 -3.71
N PHE A 30 -24.25 -11.14 -4.60
CA PHE A 30 -23.61 -9.82 -4.66
C PHE A 30 -24.03 -8.88 -3.51
N SER A 31 -25.02 -9.26 -2.69
CA SER A 31 -25.34 -8.50 -1.47
C SER A 31 -24.19 -8.50 -0.47
N ASP A 32 -23.34 -9.53 -0.49
CA ASP A 32 -22.25 -9.74 0.47
C ASP A 32 -20.93 -9.13 -0.04
N CYS A 33 -20.97 -8.50 -1.21
CA CYS A 33 -19.87 -7.71 -1.75
C CYS A 33 -19.52 -6.54 -0.80
N MET A 34 -18.24 -6.15 -0.74
CA MET A 34 -17.83 -4.96 0.01
C MET A 34 -18.58 -3.71 -0.52
N PRO A 35 -19.30 -2.94 0.31
CA PRO A 35 -19.99 -1.75 -0.15
C PRO A 35 -19.03 -0.58 -0.43
N LEU A 36 -19.33 0.24 -1.43
CA LEU A 36 -18.54 1.42 -1.85
C LEU A 36 -18.75 2.64 -0.93
N ARG A 37 -18.66 2.45 0.40
CA ARG A 37 -18.84 3.48 1.42
C ARG A 37 -17.94 3.17 2.60
N ILE A 38 -17.42 4.19 3.30
CA ILE A 38 -16.53 4.03 4.47
C ILE A 38 -17.14 3.10 5.53
N PHE A 39 -18.36 3.37 5.98
CA PHE A 39 -19.07 2.51 6.94
C PHE A 39 -19.39 1.12 6.38
N GLY A 40 -19.56 1.01 5.07
CA GLY A 40 -19.78 -0.27 4.39
C GLY A 40 -18.56 -1.18 4.47
N THR A 41 -17.36 -0.63 4.27
CA THR A 41 -16.10 -1.35 4.44
C THR A 41 -15.94 -1.88 5.86
N PHE A 42 -16.21 -1.07 6.88
CA PHE A 42 -16.16 -1.55 8.27
C PHE A 42 -17.17 -2.66 8.54
N ASN A 43 -18.41 -2.53 8.04
CA ASN A 43 -19.42 -3.56 8.19
C ASN A 43 -18.97 -4.89 7.53
N PHE A 44 -18.46 -4.83 6.30
CA PHE A 44 -17.89 -5.98 5.61
C PHE A 44 -16.80 -6.66 6.44
N MET A 45 -15.84 -5.91 6.99
CA MET A 45 -14.76 -6.46 7.79
C MET A 45 -15.25 -7.18 9.06
N ILE A 46 -16.25 -6.61 9.75
CA ILE A 46 -16.81 -7.20 10.97
C ILE A 46 -17.54 -8.51 10.65
N VAL A 47 -18.37 -8.53 9.61
CA VAL A 47 -19.08 -9.74 9.18
C VAL A 47 -18.08 -10.80 8.69
N PHE A 48 -17.09 -10.41 7.89
CA PHE A 48 -16.07 -11.33 7.40
C PHE A 48 -15.25 -11.94 8.54
N GLN A 49 -14.95 -11.17 9.60
CA GLN A 49 -14.33 -11.71 10.81
C GLN A 49 -15.25 -12.68 11.54
N ALA A 50 -16.54 -12.36 11.67
CA ALA A 50 -17.51 -13.24 12.35
C ALA A 50 -17.70 -14.57 11.61
N GLU A 51 -17.72 -14.56 10.28
CA GLU A 51 -17.97 -15.75 9.46
C GLU A 51 -16.70 -16.58 9.17
N HIS A 52 -15.53 -15.94 9.08
CA HIS A 52 -14.31 -16.59 8.61
C HIS A 52 -13.12 -16.52 9.58
N ASN A 53 -13.26 -15.81 10.70
CA ASN A 53 -12.18 -15.62 11.68
C ASN A 53 -10.85 -15.18 11.02
N ILE A 54 -10.92 -14.21 10.09
CA ILE A 54 -9.81 -13.82 9.22
C ILE A 54 -8.55 -13.42 10.00
N LEU A 55 -8.68 -12.86 11.22
CA LEU A 55 -7.55 -12.52 12.07
C LEU A 55 -6.65 -13.72 12.40
N MET A 56 -7.19 -14.94 12.41
CA MET A 56 -6.43 -16.17 12.65
C MET A 56 -5.93 -16.84 11.36
N HIS A 57 -6.23 -16.27 10.18
CA HIS A 57 -5.82 -16.84 8.90
C HIS A 57 -4.37 -16.44 8.55
N PRO A 58 -3.46 -17.38 8.23
CA PRO A 58 -2.05 -17.07 7.99
C PRO A 58 -1.83 -16.12 6.80
N PHE A 59 -2.61 -16.22 5.72
CA PHE A 59 -2.50 -15.26 4.61
C PHE A 59 -2.91 -13.83 4.99
N HIS A 60 -3.84 -13.66 5.93
CA HIS A 60 -4.15 -12.32 6.44
C HIS A 60 -2.98 -11.79 7.27
N MET A 61 -2.37 -12.63 8.13
CA MET A 61 -1.18 -12.26 8.88
C MET A 61 0.00 -11.88 7.97
N LEU A 62 0.22 -12.60 6.86
CA LEU A 62 1.23 -12.24 5.86
C LEU A 62 0.91 -10.90 5.18
N GLY A 63 -0.36 -10.64 4.86
CA GLY A 63 -0.79 -9.35 4.33
C GLY A 63 -0.52 -8.20 5.29
N VAL A 64 -0.85 -8.39 6.58
CA VAL A 64 -0.58 -7.44 7.66
C VAL A 64 0.92 -7.18 7.82
N ALA A 65 1.74 -8.23 7.84
CA ALA A 65 3.19 -8.09 7.88
C ALA A 65 3.72 -7.32 6.67
N GLY A 66 3.23 -7.62 5.47
CA GLY A 66 3.58 -6.91 4.23
C GLY A 66 3.33 -5.42 4.32
N VAL A 67 2.10 -5.00 4.67
CA VAL A 67 1.76 -3.56 4.73
C VAL A 67 2.51 -2.81 5.83
N PHE A 68 2.72 -3.43 6.99
CA PHE A 68 3.51 -2.80 8.07
C PHE A 68 4.99 -2.72 7.74
N SER A 69 5.57 -3.75 7.13
CA SER A 69 6.96 -3.69 6.67
C SER A 69 7.13 -2.66 5.56
N SER A 70 6.18 -2.54 4.63
CA SER A 70 6.24 -1.53 3.57
C SER A 70 6.19 -0.10 4.12
N SER A 71 5.33 0.20 5.10
CA SER A 71 5.30 1.54 5.71
C SER A 71 6.58 1.83 6.49
N LEU A 72 7.10 0.84 7.24
CA LEU A 72 8.36 0.95 7.97
C LEU A 72 9.54 1.19 7.02
N PHE A 73 9.66 0.42 5.94
CA PHE A 73 10.75 0.60 4.97
C PHE A 73 10.60 1.86 4.14
N SER A 74 9.37 2.31 3.84
CA SER A 74 9.14 3.61 3.20
C SER A 74 9.65 4.74 4.08
N ALA A 75 9.36 4.72 5.38
CA ALA A 75 9.85 5.71 6.33
C ALA A 75 11.38 5.63 6.48
N MET A 76 11.93 4.43 6.62
CA MET A 76 13.37 4.20 6.74
C MET A 76 14.12 4.71 5.51
N HIS A 77 13.66 4.36 4.30
CA HIS A 77 14.29 4.79 3.05
C HIS A 77 14.29 6.32 2.95
N GLY A 78 13.14 6.95 3.17
CA GLY A 78 13.03 8.42 3.20
C GLY A 78 13.98 9.04 4.22
N SER A 79 14.07 8.48 5.44
CA SER A 79 14.97 9.00 6.47
C SER A 79 16.46 8.86 6.10
N LEU A 80 16.86 7.74 5.52
CA LEU A 80 18.26 7.47 5.16
C LEU A 80 18.71 8.32 3.99
N VAL A 81 17.86 8.51 2.98
CA VAL A 81 18.15 9.41 1.85
C VAL A 81 18.25 10.84 2.38
N THR A 82 17.24 11.30 3.13
CA THR A 82 17.21 12.69 3.65
C THR A 82 18.39 12.99 4.58
N SER A 83 18.84 12.02 5.39
CA SER A 83 19.97 12.22 6.31
C SER A 83 21.34 12.29 5.63
N ASN A 84 21.44 11.90 4.37
CA ASN A 84 22.71 11.85 3.63
C ASN A 84 22.76 12.80 2.43
N LEU A 85 21.81 13.75 2.32
CA LEU A 85 21.84 14.77 1.26
C LEU A 85 23.12 15.61 1.32
N ILE A 86 23.72 15.85 0.16
CA ILE A 86 24.87 16.76 0.04
C ILE A 86 24.38 18.19 0.24
N ARG A 87 25.07 18.96 1.08
CA ARG A 87 24.67 20.35 1.37
C ARG A 87 25.15 21.30 0.27
N GLU A 88 24.22 21.79 -0.54
CA GLU A 88 24.49 22.82 -1.57
C GLU A 88 23.68 24.12 -1.42
N THR A 89 22.78 24.20 -0.44
CA THR A 89 21.96 25.39 -0.15
C THR A 89 22.40 26.10 1.13
N THR A 90 21.94 27.34 1.31
CA THR A 90 22.11 28.08 2.57
C THR A 90 21.05 27.68 3.60
N GLU A 91 21.26 28.01 4.88
CA GLU A 91 20.32 27.68 5.98
C GLU A 91 18.94 28.38 5.85
N ASN A 92 18.86 29.44 5.04
CA ASN A 92 17.63 30.23 4.84
C ASN A 92 16.81 29.75 3.62
N GLU A 93 17.27 28.70 2.94
CA GLU A 93 16.65 28.13 1.75
C GLU A 93 16.25 26.67 2.00
N SER A 94 15.28 26.15 1.25
CA SER A 94 14.92 24.74 1.35
C SER A 94 16.04 23.86 0.78
N ALA A 95 16.36 22.77 1.48
CA ALA A 95 17.29 21.77 0.96
C ALA A 95 16.83 21.13 -0.36
N ASN A 96 15.52 21.19 -0.69
CA ASN A 96 15.01 20.65 -1.95
C ASN A 96 15.49 21.43 -3.18
N GLU A 97 15.82 22.72 -3.04
CA GLU A 97 16.36 23.55 -4.12
C GLU A 97 17.77 23.10 -4.54
N CYS A 98 18.41 22.22 -3.75
CA CYS A 98 19.66 21.54 -4.10
C CYS A 98 19.50 20.63 -5.32
N TYR A 99 18.34 19.98 -5.48
CA TYR A 99 18.12 19.04 -6.58
C TYR A 99 17.68 19.75 -7.85
N ARG A 100 18.36 19.47 -8.97
CA ARG A 100 17.93 19.89 -10.30
C ARG A 100 17.34 18.71 -11.06
N PHE A 101 16.13 18.91 -11.57
CA PHE A 101 15.46 17.88 -12.36
C PHE A 101 16.29 17.50 -13.60
N GLY A 102 16.70 16.23 -13.67
CA GLY A 102 17.51 15.69 -14.76
C GLY A 102 19.02 15.85 -14.62
N GLN A 103 19.54 16.21 -13.44
CA GLN A 103 20.99 16.18 -13.19
C GLN A 103 21.57 14.76 -13.29
N GLU A 104 22.86 14.68 -13.63
CA GLU A 104 23.57 13.41 -13.82
C GLU A 104 24.15 12.83 -12.51
N GLU A 105 24.49 13.70 -11.56
CA GLU A 105 25.05 13.31 -10.26
C GLU A 105 23.94 12.97 -9.24
N GLU A 106 24.21 11.99 -8.38
CA GLU A 106 23.34 11.64 -7.26
C GLU A 106 23.29 12.78 -6.23
N THR A 107 22.14 12.96 -5.59
CA THR A 107 21.87 14.02 -4.59
C THR A 107 22.29 13.67 -3.18
#